data_AF-A0A8S2TQW4-F1
#
_entry.id   AF-A0A8S2TQW4-F1
#
_cell.length_a   1.000
_cell.length_b   1.000
_cell.length_c   1.000
_cell.angle_alpha   90.00
_cell.angle_beta   90.00
_cell.angle_gamma   90.00
#
_symmetry.space_group_name_H-M   'P 1'
#
loop_
_entity.id
_entity.type
_entity.pdbx_description
1 polymer ?
#
loop_
_entity_poly.entity_id
_entity_poly.type
_entity_poly.pdbx_seq_one_letter_code
_entity_poly.pdbx_strand_id
1 'polypeptide(L)'
;MPAFGPQAIRGMFPSMMDICSQLILRWERFAGEEIDVCDNFTRLTLDTIALCSFNYRFNNFYKDTMHRFVEAMVNTLVESGKRFQRFSIQNALMIRTT
;
A
#
# COMPACT_ATOMS: atom_id res chain seq x y z
N MET A 1 23.36 -6.88 -4.21
CA MET A 1 22.30 -6.33 -3.32
C MET A 1 22.05 -7.32 -2.18
N PRO A 2 22.46 -7.03 -0.93
CA PRO A 2 22.29 -7.97 0.19
C PRO A 2 20.82 -8.14 0.64
N ALA A 3 20.00 -7.08 0.59
CA ALA A 3 18.61 -7.11 1.07
C ALA A 3 17.61 -7.78 0.10
N PHE A 4 17.91 -7.78 -1.20
CA PHE A 4 17.07 -8.36 -2.25
C PHE A 4 17.74 -9.57 -2.93
N GLY A 5 18.64 -10.25 -2.22
CA GLY A 5 19.23 -11.50 -2.67
C GLY A 5 18.22 -12.66 -2.60
N PRO A 6 18.42 -13.76 -3.37
CA PRO A 6 17.49 -14.90 -3.39
C PRO A 6 17.18 -15.48 -2.00
N GLN A 7 18.20 -15.61 -1.13
CA GLN A 7 18.02 -16.07 0.25
C GLN A 7 17.17 -15.10 1.10
N ALA A 8 17.41 -13.79 0.97
CA ALA A 8 16.66 -12.79 1.72
C ALA A 8 15.17 -12.79 1.31
N ILE A 9 14.90 -12.87 0.00
CA ILE A 9 13.53 -12.98 -0.54
C ILE A 9 12.85 -14.26 -0.04
N ARG A 10 13.56 -15.40 -0.02
CA ARG A 10 13.01 -16.64 0.55
C ARG A 10 12.62 -16.48 2.02
N GLY A 11 13.40 -15.71 2.80
CA GLY A 11 13.09 -15.38 4.18
C GLY A 11 11.84 -14.50 4.34
N MET A 12 11.44 -13.75 3.31
CA MET A 12 10.24 -12.92 3.32
C MET A 12 8.96 -13.68 3.00
N PHE A 13 9.03 -14.86 2.36
CA PHE A 13 7.85 -15.63 1.94
C PHE A 13 6.85 -15.94 3.05
N PRO A 14 7.27 -16.33 4.28
CA PRO A 14 6.30 -16.56 5.36
C PRO A 14 5.47 -15.32 5.68
N SER A 15 6.10 -14.13 5.71
CA SER A 15 5.40 -12.86 5.93
C SER A 15 4.48 -12.49 4.78
N MET A 16 4.91 -12.72 3.53
CA MET A 16 4.06 -12.51 2.34
C MET A 16 2.82 -13.42 2.39
N MET A 17 2.99 -14.69 2.77
CA MET A 17 1.89 -15.65 2.87
C MET A 17 0.89 -15.28 3.98
N ASP A 18 1.35 -14.74 5.10
CA ASP A 18 0.47 -14.23 6.17
C ASP A 18 -0.46 -13.12 5.65
N ILE A 19 0.09 -12.08 5.02
CA ILE A 19 -0.70 -10.97 4.49
C ILE A 19 -1.65 -11.43 3.36
N CYS A 20 -1.21 -12.31 2.45
CA CYS A 20 -2.07 -12.90 1.43
C CYS A 20 -3.23 -13.71 2.03
N SER A 21 -2.98 -14.45 3.10
CA SER A 21 -4.03 -15.21 3.79
C SER A 21 -5.07 -14.28 4.41
N GLN A 22 -4.66 -13.13 4.96
CA GLN A 22 -5.58 -12.12 5.48
C GLN A 22 -6.48 -11.52 4.39
N LEU A 23 -5.96 -11.29 3.18
CA LEU A 23 -6.75 -10.83 2.04
C LEU A 23 -7.83 -11.87 1.67
N ILE A 24 -7.46 -13.14 1.56
CA ILE A 24 -8.40 -14.22 1.20
C ILE A 24 -9.48 -14.37 2.26
N LEU A 25 -9.10 -14.34 3.55
CA LEU A 25 -10.06 -14.37 4.67
C LEU A 25 -11.02 -13.18 4.65
N ARG A 26 -10.56 -11.99 4.24
CA ARG A 26 -11.43 -10.83 4.05
C ARG A 26 -12.44 -11.09 2.92
N TRP A 27 -11.99 -11.56 1.77
CA TRP A 27 -12.88 -11.86 0.65
C TRP A 27 -13.92 -12.93 0.98
N GLU A 28 -13.54 -13.94 1.75
CA GLU A 28 -14.48 -14.95 2.24
C GLU A 28 -15.56 -14.34 3.16
N ARG A 29 -15.18 -13.42 4.05
CA ARG A 29 -16.12 -12.74 4.97
C ARG A 29 -17.09 -11.81 4.25
N PHE A 30 -16.67 -11.16 3.17
CA PHE A 30 -17.48 -10.24 2.38
C PHE A 30 -17.94 -10.87 1.04
N ALA A 31 -18.06 -12.20 1.00
CA ALA A 31 -18.48 -12.91 -0.19
C ALA A 31 -19.89 -12.47 -0.61
N GLY A 32 -20.03 -12.03 -1.87
CA GLY A 32 -21.29 -11.52 -2.43
C GLY A 32 -21.38 -9.98 -2.50
N GLU A 33 -20.44 -9.27 -1.89
CA GLU A 33 -20.29 -7.82 -2.07
C GLU A 33 -19.36 -7.47 -3.23
N GLU A 34 -19.50 -6.26 -3.78
CA GLU A 34 -18.55 -5.75 -4.77
C GLU A 34 -17.17 -5.51 -4.12
N ILE A 35 -16.14 -6.03 -4.77
CA ILE A 35 -14.76 -5.93 -4.29
C ILE A 35 -14.01 -4.92 -5.14
N ASP A 36 -13.54 -3.82 -4.53
CA ASP A 36 -12.54 -2.96 -5.17
C ASP A 36 -11.18 -3.69 -5.17
N VAL A 37 -10.89 -4.35 -6.28
CA VAL A 37 -9.67 -5.15 -6.44
C VAL A 37 -8.42 -4.27 -6.36
N CYS A 38 -8.48 -3.05 -6.90
CA CYS A 38 -7.35 -2.12 -6.90
C CYS A 38 -7.00 -1.68 -5.47
N ASP A 39 -7.99 -1.25 -4.69
CA ASP A 39 -7.78 -0.82 -3.29
C ASP A 39 -7.24 -1.99 -2.43
N ASN A 40 -7.83 -3.18 -2.58
CA ASN A 40 -7.37 -4.36 -1.84
C ASN A 40 -5.92 -4.74 -2.16
N PHE A 41 -5.49 -4.66 -3.43
CA PHE A 41 -4.09 -4.92 -3.79
C PHE A 41 -3.14 -3.81 -3.31
N THR A 42 -3.57 -2.55 -3.27
CA THR A 42 -2.79 -1.48 -2.64
C THR A 42 -2.59 -1.75 -1.15
N ARG A 43 -3.65 -2.12 -0.42
CA ARG A 43 -3.55 -2.52 1.00
C ARG A 43 -2.63 -3.73 1.19
N LEU A 44 -2.76 -4.76 0.35
CA LEU A 44 -1.94 -5.98 0.38
C LEU A 44 -0.45 -5.66 0.24
N THR A 45 -0.09 -4.92 -0.80
CA THR A 45 1.32 -4.65 -1.13
C THR A 45 1.97 -3.77 -0.07
N LEU A 46 1.24 -2.78 0.47
CA LEU A 46 1.74 -1.91 1.53
C LEU A 46 1.98 -2.65 2.85
N ASP A 47 1.03 -3.48 3.28
CA ASP A 47 1.20 -4.29 4.50
C ASP A 47 2.32 -5.33 4.33
N THR A 48 2.49 -5.87 3.11
CA THR A 48 3.58 -6.79 2.79
C THR A 48 4.95 -6.12 2.92
N ILE A 49 5.14 -4.93 2.33
CA ILE A 49 6.40 -4.18 2.45
C ILE A 49 6.65 -3.81 3.91
N ALA A 50 5.61 -3.36 4.63
CA ALA A 50 5.72 -3.00 6.05
C ALA A 50 6.22 -4.16 6.91
N LEU A 51 5.63 -5.34 6.71
CA LEU A 51 5.95 -6.52 7.49
C LEU A 51 7.32 -7.09 7.10
N CYS A 52 7.63 -7.19 5.81
CA CYS A 52 8.88 -7.75 5.32
C CYS A 52 10.09 -6.84 5.57
N SER A 53 9.95 -5.52 5.48
CA SER A 53 11.07 -4.58 5.59
C SER A 53 11.23 -3.96 6.97
N PHE A 54 10.13 -3.75 7.70
CA PHE A 54 10.14 -3.00 8.96
C PHE A 54 9.58 -3.78 10.15
N ASN A 55 9.15 -5.04 9.93
CA ASN A 55 8.46 -5.85 10.94
C ASN A 55 7.26 -5.12 11.57
N TYR A 56 6.57 -4.29 10.78
CA TYR A 56 5.45 -3.48 11.22
C TYR A 56 4.15 -3.95 10.59
N ARG A 57 3.08 -4.04 11.38
CA ARG A 57 1.73 -4.41 10.90
C ARG A 57 0.80 -3.21 10.95
N PHE A 58 0.37 -2.72 9.78
CA PHE A 58 -0.66 -1.68 9.69
C PHE A 58 -2.08 -2.23 9.95
N ASN A 59 -2.32 -3.52 9.66
CA ASN A 59 -3.63 -4.19 9.76
C ASN A 59 -4.70 -3.48 8.92
N ASN A 60 -4.36 -3.06 7.70
CA ASN A 60 -5.24 -2.28 6.83
C ASN A 60 -6.49 -3.06 6.36
N PHE A 61 -6.52 -4.38 6.53
CA PHE A 61 -7.67 -5.23 6.21
C PHE A 61 -8.77 -5.24 7.28
N TYR A 62 -8.50 -4.75 8.50
CA TYR A 62 -9.45 -4.77 9.62
C TYR A 62 -10.17 -3.45 9.85
N LYS A 63 -9.85 -2.42 9.07
CA LYS A 63 -10.44 -1.07 9.17
C LYS A 63 -10.90 -0.62 7.79
N ASP A 64 -12.02 0.10 7.74
CA ASP A 64 -12.49 0.70 6.48
C ASP A 64 -11.51 1.77 5.98
N THR A 65 -10.89 2.50 6.92
CA THR A 65 -9.88 3.52 6.64
C THR A 65 -8.47 2.97 6.77
N MET A 66 -7.60 3.30 5.82
CA MET A 66 -6.17 2.98 5.90
C MET A 66 -5.48 3.70 7.07
N HIS A 67 -4.36 3.16 7.52
CA HIS A 67 -3.53 3.83 8.52
C HIS A 67 -3.12 5.24 8.04
N ARG A 68 -3.17 6.25 8.91
CA ARG A 68 -2.96 7.67 8.55
C ARG A 68 -1.65 7.94 7.80
N PHE A 69 -0.60 7.20 8.14
CA PHE A 69 0.68 7.25 7.40
C PHE A 69 0.54 6.76 5.96
N VAL A 70 -0.15 5.65 5.76
CA VAL A 70 -0.37 5.05 4.45
C VAL A 70 -1.25 5.96 3.59
N GLU A 71 -2.31 6.52 4.16
CA GLU A 71 -3.17 7.48 3.48
C GLU A 71 -2.39 8.72 3.02
N ALA A 72 -1.57 9.32 3.91
CA ALA A 72 -0.72 10.46 3.55
C ALA A 72 0.30 10.09 2.45
N MET A 73 0.86 8.89 2.49
CA MET A 73 1.80 8.41 1.47
C MET A 73 1.13 8.21 0.11
N VAL A 74 -0.05 7.59 0.08
CA VAL A 74 -0.81 7.41 -1.17
C VAL A 74 -1.22 8.78 -1.75
N ASN A 75 -1.68 9.71 -0.90
CA ASN A 75 -2.03 11.06 -1.33
C ASN A 75 -0.82 11.81 -1.92
N THR A 76 0.35 11.68 -1.31
CA THR A 76 1.58 12.29 -1.86
C THR A 76 2.05 11.64 -3.16
N LEU A 77 1.89 10.32 -3.33
CA LEU A 77 2.15 9.63 -4.60
C LEU A 77 1.19 10.10 -5.71
N VAL A 78 -0.09 10.22 -5.40
CA VAL A 78 -1.11 10.72 -6.33
C VAL A 78 -0.80 12.17 -6.74
N GLU A 79 -0.48 13.04 -5.80
CA GLU A 79 -0.10 14.43 -6.11
C GLU A 79 1.22 14.51 -6.89
N SER A 80 2.19 13.63 -6.63
CA SER A 80 3.42 13.53 -7.42
C SER A 80 3.15 13.14 -8.87
N GLY A 81 2.24 12.19 -9.09
CA GLY A 81 1.80 11.80 -10.44
C GLY A 81 1.07 12.95 -11.16
N LYS A 82 0.17 13.65 -10.47
CA LYS A 82 -0.52 14.83 -11.02
C LYS A 82 0.46 15.96 -11.35
N ARG A 83 1.49 16.17 -10.51
CA ARG A 83 2.53 17.19 -10.75
C ARG A 83 3.26 16.99 -12.08
N PHE A 84 3.51 15.74 -12.47
CA PHE A 84 4.12 15.42 -13.76
C PHE A 84 3.22 15.79 -14.95
N GLN A 85 1.90 15.70 -14.79
CA GLN A 85 0.91 16.00 -15.83
C GLN A 85 0.52 17.50 -15.88
N ARG A 86 0.86 18.30 -14.86
CA ARG A 86 0.52 19.73 -14.79
C ARG A 86 1.47 20.59 -15.61
N PHE A 87 0.93 21.64 -16.24
CA PHE A 87 1.74 22.66 -16.89
C PHE A 87 2.64 23.38 -15.87
N SER A 88 3.82 23.82 -16.29
CA SER A 88 4.83 24.46 -15.45
C SER A 88 4.29 25.67 -14.67
N ILE A 89 3.37 26.45 -15.26
CA ILE A 89 2.71 27.59 -14.59
C ILE A 89 1.77 27.13 -13.46
N GLN A 90 1.05 26.03 -13.63
CA GLN A 90 0.15 25.50 -12.59
C GLN A 90 0.95 24.98 -11.38
N ASN A 91 2.11 24.36 -11.63
CA ASN A 91 3.01 23.93 -10.56
C ASN A 91 3.63 25.12 -9.81
N ALA A 92 3.96 26.21 -10.51
CA ALA A 92 4.51 27.43 -9.90
C ALA A 92 3.50 28.17 -9.00
N LEU A 93 2.20 28.05 -9.26
CA LEU A 93 1.16 28.69 -8.44
C LEU A 93 0.73 27.86 -7.22
N MET A 94 1.01 26.55 -7.18
CA MET A 94 0.61 25.64 -6.08
C MET A 94 1.54 25.62 -4.86
N ILE A 95 2.39 26.64 -4.66
CA ILE A 95 3.43 26.68 -3.61
C ILE A 95 2.89 26.63 -2.15
N ARG A 96 1.57 26.64 -1.92
CA ARG A 96 0.97 26.85 -0.58
C ARG A 96 -0.01 25.80 -0.05
N THR A 97 -0.19 24.64 -0.68
CA THR A 97 -1.26 23.68 -0.29
C THR A 97 -0.82 22.30 0.18
N THR A 98 0.42 22.11 0.61
CA THR A 98 0.86 20.93 1.38
C THR A 98 0.78 21.15 2.87
#